data_AF-A0A8T4QFC9-F1
#
_entry.id   AF-A0A8T4QFC9-F1
#
_cell.length_a   1.000
_cell.length_b   1.000
_cell.length_c   1.000
_cell.angle_alpha   90.00
_cell.angle_beta   90.00
_cell.angle_gamma   90.00
#
_symmetry.space_group_name_H-M   'P 1'
#
loop_
_entity.id
_entity.type
_entity.pdbx_description
1 polymer ?
#
loop_
_entity_poly.entity_id
_entity_poly.type
_entity_poly.pdbx_seq_one_letter_code
_entity_poly.pdbx_strand_id
1 'polypeptide(L)'
;MKYKKQLFDYAVKDYKRILGDLSYKSFFLIYDLDDEKAFYSIAPLSQAIHELHSDLFVISNSKQGCIEYDILKKIWEVYKEHEFNKRGQNTKYLSHFIKAVSVKFDNSKFEKLFKAPALIIESGKIGFNAGKIKLPYKYKWFKPYKLKQLTSATQKIWKNVFALKKKEKVQIDLPLIPPENILKLPLEDYLDSYAITWLLMKSAKSLGAFPVIKGKTVRVSPFEPAEHIFDLLETLQGCEHCKKSSEAVFKSYSDISKIFKLKDLVPPTAELIISPQGFRGRHFFGECIGYPTSNGKSRWDSPAKMFLKQSDEPQSYEDDRLPMTRIALTETLPIDVFVETTNINYKKFRDITRKLYMELQGCIMINVVGSEGNDSHSTNLLVDISHRKLFPDYSDVTTIVDKELFKKTKISFGRYTNIPGGEVFFTPQSMQGTFVGDVVMHTDRSVKLSSKHPIIVEVQDGRYQIIKAEKDILLNIEHVKEEHLKILFEKEKSGALPQEFIESQKSNFDRIGEFAINTHPTAKICDYLVVNEKIARMIHIALGMGFEKDRQTVYHFDIVIDAAKQKLDIYGVKPDGSEVWILKKGRMVI
;
A
#
# COMPACT_ATOMS: atom_id res chain seq x y z
N MET A 1 24.46 -14.95 10.39
CA MET A 1 23.83 -13.62 10.63
C MET A 1 24.04 -12.71 9.43
N LYS A 2 22.93 -12.13 8.93
CA LYS A 2 22.90 -11.11 7.87
C LYS A 2 23.39 -9.74 8.37
N TYR A 3 23.31 -9.50 9.68
CA TYR A 3 23.56 -8.20 10.29
C TYR A 3 24.46 -8.32 11.52
N LYS A 4 25.23 -7.26 11.79
CA LYS A 4 25.97 -7.11 13.05
C LYS A 4 25.10 -6.33 14.04
N LYS A 5 24.16 -7.02 14.69
CA LYS A 5 23.14 -6.43 15.59
C LYS A 5 23.76 -5.48 16.63
N GLN A 6 24.87 -5.86 17.25
CA GLN A 6 25.57 -5.01 18.23
C GLN A 6 26.02 -3.66 17.65
N LEU A 7 26.47 -3.61 16.38
CA LEU A 7 26.85 -2.35 15.73
C LEU A 7 25.62 -1.51 15.38
N PHE A 8 24.51 -2.16 15.04
CA PHE A 8 23.24 -1.50 14.78
C PHE A 8 22.70 -0.87 16.08
N ASP A 9 22.59 -1.66 17.15
CA ASP A 9 22.13 -1.19 18.46
C ASP A 9 23.03 -0.06 19.00
N TYR A 10 24.35 -0.17 18.83
CA TYR A 10 25.29 0.90 19.15
C TYR A 10 25.05 2.17 18.32
N ALA A 11 24.78 2.02 17.03
CA ALA A 11 24.48 3.15 16.14
C ALA A 11 23.18 3.88 16.56
N VAL A 12 22.13 3.13 16.89
CA VAL A 12 20.86 3.69 17.40
C VAL A 12 21.12 4.49 18.67
N LYS A 13 21.81 3.89 19.66
CA LYS A 13 22.15 4.56 20.93
C LYS A 13 23.00 5.82 20.72
N ASP A 14 24.00 5.75 19.84
CA ASP A 14 24.86 6.89 19.55
C ASP A 14 24.11 8.04 18.87
N TYR A 15 23.24 7.75 17.91
CA TYR A 15 22.39 8.77 17.31
C TYR A 15 21.43 9.39 18.31
N LYS A 16 20.77 8.60 19.17
CA LYS A 16 19.92 9.14 20.24
C LYS A 16 20.70 10.09 21.17
N ARG A 17 21.92 9.70 21.55
CA ARG A 17 22.81 10.53 22.38
C ARG A 17 23.19 11.85 21.69
N ILE A 18 23.50 11.83 20.39
CA ILE A 18 23.89 13.03 19.64
C ILE A 18 22.69 13.95 19.40
N LEU A 19 21.53 13.38 19.09
CA LEU A 19 20.30 14.13 18.87
C LEU A 19 19.76 14.73 20.18
N GLY A 20 19.92 14.04 21.31
CA GLY A 20 19.46 14.49 22.62
C GLY A 20 17.94 14.40 22.77
N ASP A 21 17.38 15.14 23.73
CA ASP A 21 15.93 15.25 23.90
C ASP A 21 15.35 16.23 22.87
N LEU A 22 14.90 15.66 21.76
CA LEU A 22 14.20 16.35 20.69
C LEU A 22 12.72 15.98 20.66
N SER A 23 12.15 15.58 21.80
CA SER A 23 10.78 15.09 21.91
C SER A 23 9.76 15.92 21.11
N TYR A 24 8.94 15.22 20.31
CA TYR A 24 7.88 15.76 19.46
C TYR A 24 8.29 16.66 18.28
N LYS A 25 9.52 16.47 17.75
CA LYS A 25 10.00 17.20 16.56
C LYS A 25 9.83 16.40 15.28
N SER A 26 9.85 17.10 14.15
CA SER A 26 9.83 16.49 12.82
C SER A 26 11.16 16.67 12.09
N PHE A 27 11.56 15.63 11.36
CA PHE A 27 12.84 15.54 10.66
C PHE A 27 12.61 15.33 9.17
N PHE A 28 13.43 15.99 8.36
CA PHE A 28 13.48 15.78 6.91
C PHE A 28 14.89 15.39 6.51
N LEU A 29 15.07 14.19 5.96
CA LEU A 29 16.35 13.68 5.52
C LEU A 29 16.43 13.63 4.00
N ILE A 30 17.46 14.28 3.46
CA ILE A 30 17.83 14.21 2.06
C ILE A 30 19.24 13.62 1.92
N TYR A 31 19.40 12.63 1.05
CA TYR A 31 20.69 11.96 0.85
C TYR A 31 21.02 11.71 -0.61
N ASP A 32 22.30 11.70 -0.98
CA ASP A 32 22.73 11.30 -2.32
C ASP A 32 22.44 9.81 -2.56
N LEU A 33 21.65 9.53 -3.60
CA LEU A 33 21.29 8.19 -4.04
C LEU A 33 22.49 7.28 -4.38
N ASP A 34 23.65 7.87 -4.68
CA ASP A 34 24.89 7.14 -4.93
C ASP A 34 25.73 6.89 -3.67
N ASP A 35 25.38 7.48 -2.53
CA ASP A 35 26.06 7.27 -1.25
C ASP A 35 25.47 6.07 -0.48
N GLU A 36 26.08 4.91 -0.69
CA GLU A 36 25.75 3.66 0.02
C GLU A 36 25.89 3.78 1.54
N LYS A 37 26.87 4.55 2.02
CA LYS A 37 27.11 4.71 3.46
C LYS A 37 26.02 5.56 4.08
N ALA A 38 25.60 6.62 3.40
CA ALA A 38 24.44 7.41 3.80
C ALA A 38 23.19 6.52 3.84
N PHE A 39 22.91 5.78 2.76
CA PHE A 39 21.72 4.95 2.65
C PHE A 39 21.59 3.94 3.81
N TYR A 40 22.61 3.11 4.07
CA TYR A 40 22.55 2.14 5.18
C TYR A 40 22.63 2.79 6.56
N SER A 41 23.02 4.06 6.66
CA SER A 41 22.97 4.79 7.92
C SER A 41 21.56 5.28 8.27
N ILE A 42 20.62 5.25 7.31
CA ILE A 42 19.22 5.66 7.52
C ILE A 42 18.52 4.70 8.48
N ALA A 43 18.74 3.38 8.40
CA ALA A 43 18.06 2.41 9.27
C ALA A 43 18.26 2.67 10.77
N PRO A 44 19.50 2.72 11.31
CA PRO A 44 19.68 3.04 12.73
C PRO A 44 19.29 4.49 13.07
N LEU A 45 19.36 5.42 12.11
CA LEU A 45 18.94 6.81 12.33
C LEU A 45 17.41 6.93 12.44
N SER A 46 16.64 6.23 11.60
CA SER A 46 15.19 6.25 11.65
C SER A 46 14.69 5.65 12.95
N GLN A 47 15.27 4.53 13.39
CA GLN A 47 14.92 3.94 14.68
C GLN A 47 15.26 4.89 15.83
N ALA A 48 16.44 5.53 15.81
CA ALA A 48 16.81 6.50 16.83
C ALA A 48 15.82 7.68 16.91
N ILE A 49 15.38 8.22 15.76
CA ILE A 49 14.41 9.32 15.69
C ILE A 49 13.04 8.87 16.20
N HIS A 50 12.57 7.69 15.81
CA HIS A 50 11.27 7.18 16.29
C HIS A 50 11.28 6.84 17.78
N GLU A 51 12.38 6.31 18.32
CA GLU A 51 12.56 6.09 19.77
C GLU A 51 12.67 7.40 20.56
N LEU A 52 12.84 8.55 19.89
CA LEU A 52 12.72 9.89 20.45
C LEU A 52 11.33 10.51 20.19
N HIS A 53 10.34 9.69 19.84
CA HIS A 53 8.95 10.09 19.61
C HIS A 53 8.82 11.23 18.59
N SER A 54 9.55 11.10 17.48
CA SER A 54 9.65 12.12 16.44
C SER A 54 9.36 11.53 15.05
N ASP A 55 8.88 12.39 14.15
CA ASP A 55 8.58 12.02 12.75
C ASP A 55 9.80 12.20 11.84
N LEU A 56 9.91 11.35 10.82
CA LEU A 56 10.95 11.38 9.81
C LEU A 56 10.34 11.18 8.41
N PHE A 57 10.67 12.10 7.52
CA PHE A 57 10.50 11.91 6.08
C PHE A 57 11.87 11.86 5.41
N VAL A 58 12.06 10.88 4.53
CA VAL A 58 13.29 10.60 3.79
C VAL A 58 13.01 10.76 2.31
N ILE A 59 13.87 11.47 1.58
CA ILE A 59 13.89 11.49 0.13
C ILE A 59 15.32 11.39 -0.41
N SER A 60 15.53 10.59 -1.44
CA SER A 60 16.81 10.57 -2.14
C SER A 60 16.97 11.77 -3.06
N ASN A 61 18.19 12.28 -3.15
CA ASN A 61 18.65 13.26 -4.11
C ASN A 61 19.49 12.59 -5.19
N SER A 62 19.46 13.12 -6.40
CA SER A 62 20.35 12.72 -7.49
C SER A 62 21.30 13.86 -7.84
N LYS A 63 22.27 13.60 -8.73
CA LYS A 63 23.12 14.67 -9.29
C LYS A 63 22.32 15.78 -9.99
N GLN A 64 21.07 15.51 -10.39
CA GLN A 64 20.18 16.46 -11.04
C GLN A 64 19.38 17.31 -10.03
N GLY A 65 19.58 17.10 -8.73
CA GLY A 65 18.80 17.74 -7.67
C GLY A 65 17.55 16.94 -7.28
N CYS A 66 16.77 17.53 -6.37
CA CYS A 66 15.52 16.99 -5.84
C CYS A 66 14.46 18.10 -5.91
N ILE A 67 13.62 18.05 -6.95
CA ILE A 67 12.60 19.07 -7.23
C ILE A 67 11.63 19.20 -6.05
N GLU A 68 11.25 18.07 -5.45
CA GLU A 68 10.39 18.02 -4.27
C GLU A 68 10.99 18.82 -3.10
N TYR A 69 12.30 18.67 -2.83
CA TYR A 69 12.97 19.42 -1.76
C TYR A 69 13.09 20.91 -2.08
N ASP A 70 13.47 21.27 -3.31
CA ASP A 70 13.60 22.67 -3.73
C ASP A 70 12.27 23.44 -3.62
N ILE A 71 11.15 22.76 -3.87
CA ILE A 71 9.81 23.33 -3.72
C ILE A 71 9.42 23.45 -2.25
N LEU A 72 9.61 22.40 -1.45
CA LEU A 72 9.33 22.43 -0.02
C LEU A 72 10.08 23.54 0.69
N LYS A 73 11.37 23.70 0.38
CA LYS A 73 12.21 24.76 0.97
C LYS A 73 11.64 26.16 0.72
N LYS A 74 11.21 26.46 -0.50
CA LYS A 74 10.59 27.75 -0.84
C LYS A 74 9.26 27.96 -0.12
N ILE A 75 8.46 26.91 0.00
CA ILE A 75 7.19 26.98 0.72
C ILE A 75 7.42 27.27 2.20
N TRP A 76 8.37 26.57 2.83
CA TRP A 76 8.75 26.80 4.23
C TRP A 76 9.29 28.21 4.47
N GLU A 77 10.11 28.74 3.55
CA GLU A 77 10.59 30.12 3.61
C GLU A 77 9.42 31.13 3.56
N VAL A 78 8.49 30.97 2.63
CA VAL A 78 7.31 31.85 2.50
C VAL A 78 6.36 31.68 3.70
N TYR A 79 6.15 30.47 4.20
CA TYR A 79 5.31 30.25 5.38
C TYR A 79 5.92 30.87 6.63
N LYS A 80 7.24 30.79 6.80
CA LYS A 80 7.94 31.48 7.89
C LYS A 80 7.75 33.00 7.80
N GLU A 81 7.83 33.58 6.61
CA GLU A 81 7.51 35.01 6.42
C GLU A 81 6.06 35.35 6.80
N HIS A 82 5.12 34.46 6.44
CA HIS A 82 3.72 34.58 6.82
C HIS A 82 3.52 34.57 8.35
N GLU A 83 4.17 33.65 9.09
CA GLU A 83 4.12 33.60 10.56
C GLU A 83 4.65 34.88 11.22
N PHE A 84 5.65 35.54 10.62
CA PHE A 84 6.18 36.83 11.09
C PHE A 84 5.39 38.06 10.59
N ASN A 85 4.17 37.87 10.07
CA ASN A 85 3.32 38.92 9.53
C ASN A 85 3.99 39.77 8.44
N LYS A 86 5.01 39.24 7.74
CA LYS A 86 5.63 39.94 6.63
C LYS A 86 4.66 39.97 5.45
N ARG A 87 4.35 41.19 5.00
CA ARG A 87 3.44 41.40 3.88
C ARG A 87 4.22 41.33 2.58
N GLY A 88 4.00 40.26 1.84
CA GLY A 88 4.52 40.05 0.50
C GLY A 88 3.46 39.42 -0.38
N GLN A 89 3.67 39.48 -1.70
CA GLN A 89 2.73 38.88 -2.64
C GLN A 89 2.62 37.36 -2.42
N ASN A 90 3.74 36.68 -2.16
CA ASN A 90 3.78 35.24 -1.92
C ASN A 90 3.07 34.84 -0.62
N THR A 91 3.29 35.59 0.47
CA THR A 91 2.63 35.32 1.76
C THR A 91 1.12 35.57 1.67
N LYS A 92 0.68 36.56 0.88
CA LYS A 92 -0.74 36.81 0.60
C LYS A 92 -1.40 35.62 -0.12
N TYR A 93 -0.77 35.08 -1.16
CA TYR A 93 -1.33 33.95 -1.90
C TYR A 93 -1.39 32.68 -1.07
N LEU A 94 -0.33 32.38 -0.31
CA LEU A 94 -0.32 31.25 0.61
C LEU A 94 -1.43 31.37 1.67
N SER A 95 -1.55 32.55 2.29
CA SER A 95 -2.60 32.84 3.27
C SER A 95 -4.01 32.70 2.68
N HIS A 96 -4.22 33.13 1.44
CA HIS A 96 -5.50 32.98 0.76
C HIS A 96 -5.83 31.50 0.53
N PHE A 97 -4.87 30.68 0.10
CA PHE A 97 -5.08 29.24 -0.06
C PHE A 97 -5.42 28.55 1.26
N ILE A 98 -4.63 28.81 2.32
CA ILE A 98 -4.90 28.27 3.66
C ILE A 98 -6.31 28.65 4.11
N LYS A 99 -6.66 29.94 4.04
CA LYS A 99 -7.99 30.42 4.42
C LYS A 99 -9.12 29.78 3.62
N ALA A 100 -8.93 29.56 2.31
CA ALA A 100 -9.95 28.94 1.46
C ALA A 100 -10.24 27.50 1.89
N VAL A 101 -9.23 26.76 2.34
CA VAL A 101 -9.37 25.41 2.88
C VAL A 101 -10.07 25.45 4.25
N SER A 102 -9.68 26.39 5.10
CA SER A 102 -10.15 26.53 6.48
C SER A 102 -11.61 26.94 6.65
N VAL A 103 -12.27 27.40 5.58
CA VAL A 103 -13.73 27.62 5.60
C VAL A 103 -14.48 26.28 5.72
N LYS A 104 -13.88 25.17 5.27
CA LYS A 104 -14.53 23.85 5.25
C LYS A 104 -14.20 22.97 6.46
N PHE A 105 -13.10 23.25 7.18
CA PHE A 105 -12.73 22.53 8.42
C PHE A 105 -11.72 23.32 9.27
N ASP A 106 -11.45 22.85 10.49
CA ASP A 106 -10.56 23.49 11.47
C ASP A 106 -9.21 23.96 10.88
N ASN A 107 -9.06 25.29 10.79
CA ASN A 107 -7.90 26.02 10.25
C ASN A 107 -6.57 25.54 10.85
N SER A 108 -6.57 25.20 12.13
CA SER A 108 -5.35 24.91 12.89
C SER A 108 -4.65 23.63 12.44
N LYS A 109 -5.37 22.69 11.79
CA LYS A 109 -4.80 21.42 11.33
C LYS A 109 -4.15 21.55 9.96
N PHE A 110 -4.82 22.21 9.01
CA PHE A 110 -4.28 22.37 7.65
C PHE A 110 -3.06 23.28 7.60
N GLU A 111 -3.09 24.38 8.34
CA GLU A 111 -2.01 25.34 8.35
C GLU A 111 -0.68 24.71 8.84
N LYS A 112 -0.75 23.77 9.79
CA LYS A 112 0.43 23.06 10.31
C LYS A 112 1.21 22.28 9.26
N LEU A 113 0.59 21.90 8.13
CA LEU A 113 1.28 21.21 7.03
C LEU A 113 2.40 22.07 6.41
N PHE A 114 2.27 23.39 6.46
CA PHE A 114 3.23 24.31 5.86
C PHE A 114 4.43 24.62 6.76
N LYS A 115 4.45 24.09 7.98
CA LYS A 115 5.58 24.25 8.91
C LYS A 115 6.79 23.49 8.40
N ALA A 116 7.96 24.13 8.53
CA ALA A 116 9.22 23.47 8.25
C ALA A 116 9.48 22.33 9.26
N PRO A 117 10.22 21.28 8.88
CA PRO A 117 10.77 20.35 9.85
C PRO A 117 11.59 21.09 10.90
N ALA A 118 11.61 20.56 12.12
CA ALA A 118 12.49 21.06 13.15
C ALA A 118 13.98 20.89 12.76
N LEU A 119 14.30 19.85 11.99
CA LEU A 119 15.66 19.60 11.52
C LEU A 119 15.68 19.04 10.10
N ILE A 120 16.47 19.68 9.24
CA ILE A 120 16.83 19.16 7.92
C ILE A 120 18.18 18.45 8.03
N ILE A 121 18.22 17.19 7.64
CA ILE A 121 19.39 16.31 7.64
C ILE A 121 19.84 16.10 6.19
N GLU A 122 21.06 16.51 5.86
CA GLU A 122 21.62 16.39 4.51
C GLU A 122 22.84 15.47 4.50
N SER A 123 22.97 14.57 3.53
CA SER A 123 24.19 13.78 3.35
C SER A 123 25.41 14.65 3.06
N GLY A 124 26.52 14.41 3.76
CA GLY A 124 27.82 15.03 3.52
C GLY A 124 28.92 13.99 3.36
N LYS A 125 30.17 14.43 3.17
CA LYS A 125 31.29 13.53 2.80
C LYS A 125 31.57 12.37 3.78
N ILE A 126 31.34 12.57 5.08
CA ILE A 126 31.70 11.63 6.15
C ILE A 126 30.55 11.30 7.11
N GLY A 127 29.37 11.86 6.87
CA GLY A 127 28.22 11.80 7.77
C GLY A 127 27.12 12.74 7.30
N PHE A 128 25.99 12.73 8.01
CA PHE A 128 24.93 13.71 7.78
C PHE A 128 25.21 15.03 8.51
N ASN A 129 24.77 16.12 7.87
CA ASN A 129 24.77 17.46 8.40
C ASN A 129 23.34 17.82 8.81
N ALA A 130 23.13 18.16 10.07
CA ALA A 130 21.82 18.50 10.60
C ALA A 130 21.92 19.85 11.33
N GLY A 131 21.94 20.94 10.55
CA GLY A 131 22.32 22.26 11.06
C GLY A 131 23.74 22.26 11.66
N LYS A 132 23.85 22.52 12.96
CA LYS A 132 25.12 22.48 13.70
C LYS A 132 25.52 21.06 14.14
N ILE A 133 24.61 20.09 14.07
CA ILE A 133 24.84 18.71 14.49
C ILE A 133 25.47 17.93 13.34
N LYS A 134 26.47 17.09 13.65
CA LYS A 134 27.09 16.15 12.72
C LYS A 134 26.77 14.73 13.16
N LEU A 135 26.23 13.93 12.25
CA LEU A 135 25.85 12.54 12.48
C LEU A 135 26.76 11.64 11.63
N PRO A 136 27.79 11.00 12.21
CA PRO A 136 28.70 10.14 11.45
C PRO A 136 27.96 8.99 10.78
N TYR A 137 28.38 8.56 9.60
CA TYR A 137 27.75 7.39 8.98
C TYR A 137 27.95 6.11 9.78
N LYS A 138 26.83 5.45 10.10
CA LYS A 138 26.75 4.19 10.84
C LYS A 138 26.16 3.08 9.96
N TYR A 139 26.91 2.68 8.94
CA TYR A 139 26.49 1.67 7.95
C TYR A 139 27.09 0.27 8.18
N LYS A 140 28.12 0.17 9.03
CA LYS A 140 28.92 -1.07 9.22
C LYS A 140 28.14 -2.24 9.84
N TRP A 141 26.90 -2.03 10.27
CA TRP A 141 26.00 -3.08 10.71
C TRP A 141 25.56 -4.00 9.56
N PHE A 142 25.49 -3.46 8.34
CA PHE A 142 25.05 -4.18 7.16
C PHE A 142 26.13 -5.15 6.67
N LYS A 143 25.72 -6.37 6.31
CA LYS A 143 26.57 -7.35 5.61
C LYS A 143 25.79 -7.89 4.41
N PRO A 144 26.37 -7.87 3.19
CA PRO A 144 25.71 -8.44 2.02
C PRO A 144 25.30 -9.90 2.22
N TYR A 145 24.08 -10.24 1.81
CA TYR A 145 23.52 -11.58 1.91
C TYR A 145 22.72 -11.93 0.65
N LYS A 146 22.92 -13.12 0.09
CA LYS A 146 22.29 -13.60 -1.17
C LYS A 146 22.31 -12.58 -2.32
N LEU A 147 23.39 -11.78 -2.41
CA LEU A 147 23.49 -10.64 -3.33
C LEU A 147 23.18 -11.04 -4.78
N LYS A 148 23.73 -12.15 -5.27
CA LYS A 148 23.50 -12.64 -6.64
C LYS A 148 22.01 -12.96 -6.90
N GLN A 149 21.37 -13.68 -5.98
CA GLN A 149 19.97 -14.05 -6.12
C GLN A 149 19.05 -12.84 -5.97
N LEU A 150 19.35 -11.94 -5.04
CA LEU A 150 18.57 -10.73 -4.81
C LEU A 150 18.71 -9.74 -5.98
N THR A 151 19.90 -9.56 -6.55
CA THR A 151 20.09 -8.80 -7.79
C THR A 151 19.29 -9.42 -8.95
N SER A 152 19.32 -10.74 -9.11
CA SER A 152 18.50 -11.43 -10.12
C SER A 152 17.01 -11.19 -9.93
N ALA A 153 16.53 -11.26 -8.68
CA ALA A 153 15.13 -10.99 -8.32
C ALA A 153 14.71 -9.56 -8.69
N THR A 154 15.47 -8.54 -8.26
CA THR A 154 15.13 -7.13 -8.52
C THR A 154 15.21 -6.79 -10.01
N GLN A 155 16.17 -7.34 -10.75
CA GLN A 155 16.24 -7.22 -12.21
C GLN A 155 15.02 -7.84 -12.89
N LYS A 156 14.57 -9.01 -12.44
CA LYS A 156 13.38 -9.67 -12.98
C LYS A 156 12.10 -8.87 -12.68
N ILE A 157 11.98 -8.24 -11.52
CA ILE A 157 10.85 -7.36 -11.21
C ILE A 157 10.80 -6.20 -12.20
N TRP A 158 11.89 -5.43 -12.35
CA TRP A 158 11.87 -4.29 -13.27
C TRP A 158 11.64 -4.69 -14.72
N LYS A 159 12.20 -5.83 -15.15
CA LYS A 159 12.04 -6.31 -16.52
C LYS A 159 10.66 -6.89 -16.79
N ASN A 160 10.16 -7.78 -15.92
CA ASN A 160 8.98 -8.57 -16.21
C ASN A 160 7.71 -8.00 -15.61
N VAL A 161 7.78 -7.36 -14.43
CA VAL A 161 6.61 -6.80 -13.74
C VAL A 161 6.33 -5.38 -14.24
N PHE A 162 7.35 -4.53 -14.32
CA PHE A 162 7.18 -3.12 -14.72
C PHE A 162 7.48 -2.81 -16.18
N ALA A 163 8.25 -3.68 -16.86
CA ALA A 163 8.87 -3.39 -18.15
C ALA A 163 9.50 -1.99 -18.18
N LEU A 164 10.30 -1.69 -17.15
CA LEU A 164 10.81 -0.36 -16.85
C LEU A 164 11.61 0.22 -18.03
N LYS A 165 11.32 1.47 -18.39
CA LYS A 165 11.91 2.13 -19.57
C LYS A 165 13.08 3.04 -19.19
N LYS A 166 13.96 3.31 -20.16
CA LYS A 166 15.02 4.31 -20.03
C LYS A 166 14.40 5.69 -19.80
N LYS A 167 15.01 6.49 -18.92
CA LYS A 167 14.56 7.83 -18.47
C LYS A 167 13.21 7.85 -17.75
N GLU A 168 12.66 6.70 -17.40
CA GLU A 168 11.41 6.63 -16.65
C GLU A 168 11.64 7.03 -15.18
N LYS A 169 10.79 7.92 -14.63
CA LYS A 169 10.81 8.26 -13.19
C LYS A 169 10.12 7.14 -12.42
N VAL A 170 10.87 6.47 -11.54
CA VAL A 170 10.36 5.37 -10.70
C VAL A 170 10.53 5.72 -9.23
N GLN A 171 9.51 5.45 -8.42
CA GLN A 171 9.58 5.57 -6.97
C GLN A 171 9.71 4.20 -6.32
N ILE A 172 10.55 4.10 -5.30
CA ILE A 172 10.66 2.93 -4.44
C ILE A 172 10.42 3.41 -3.00
N ASP A 173 9.40 2.88 -2.35
CA ASP A 173 9.14 3.21 -0.95
C ASP A 173 10.07 2.38 -0.04
N LEU A 174 10.72 3.07 0.89
CA LEU A 174 11.60 2.52 1.91
C LEU A 174 10.84 2.47 3.24
N PRO A 175 10.58 1.27 3.79
CA PRO A 175 10.03 1.14 5.12
C PRO A 175 11.08 1.60 6.15
N LEU A 176 10.78 2.70 6.85
CA LEU A 176 11.59 3.15 7.97
C LEU A 176 11.41 2.20 9.16
N ILE A 177 12.44 2.05 9.99
CA ILE A 177 12.37 1.14 11.15
C ILE A 177 11.43 1.75 12.19
N PRO A 178 10.25 1.17 12.49
CA PRO A 178 9.34 1.71 13.50
C PRO A 178 9.96 1.60 14.91
N PRO A 179 9.43 2.32 15.91
CA PRO A 179 9.87 2.13 17.29
C PRO A 179 9.49 0.72 17.79
N GLU A 180 10.23 0.21 18.77
CA GLU A 180 10.15 -1.18 19.24
C GLU A 180 8.74 -1.58 19.70
N ASN A 181 7.96 -0.64 20.25
CA ASN A 181 6.58 -0.88 20.67
C ASN A 181 5.57 -1.08 19.52
N ILE A 182 5.94 -0.72 18.28
CA ILE A 182 5.13 -0.88 17.06
C ILE A 182 5.68 -2.04 16.20
N LEU A 183 6.94 -2.42 16.40
CA LEU A 183 7.64 -3.43 15.63
C LEU A 183 7.08 -4.84 15.92
N LYS A 184 6.07 -5.29 15.15
CA LYS A 184 5.49 -6.65 15.30
C LYS A 184 6.20 -7.70 14.43
N LEU A 185 6.80 -7.32 13.29
CA LEU A 185 7.74 -8.18 12.54
C LEU A 185 9.14 -8.13 13.15
N PRO A 186 9.95 -9.18 13.02
CA PRO A 186 11.37 -9.14 13.32
C PRO A 186 12.07 -7.90 12.75
N LEU A 187 12.93 -7.26 13.55
CA LEU A 187 13.77 -6.14 13.12
C LEU A 187 14.55 -6.49 11.84
N GLU A 188 15.03 -7.72 11.76
CA GLU A 188 15.78 -8.25 10.62
C GLU A 188 15.02 -8.14 9.30
N ASP A 189 13.69 -8.20 9.30
CA ASP A 189 12.88 -8.10 8.08
C ASP A 189 12.88 -6.67 7.54
N TYR A 190 12.81 -5.69 8.45
CA TYR A 190 12.98 -4.29 8.09
C TYR A 190 14.40 -4.01 7.62
N LEU A 191 15.42 -4.59 8.25
CA LEU A 191 16.80 -4.46 7.77
C LEU A 191 17.00 -5.11 6.39
N ASP A 192 16.33 -6.23 6.12
CA ASP A 192 16.26 -6.90 4.82
C ASP A 192 15.68 -5.96 3.74
N SER A 193 14.65 -5.16 4.07
CA SER A 193 14.09 -4.14 3.16
C SER A 193 15.09 -3.09 2.69
N TYR A 194 16.11 -2.75 3.47
CA TYR A 194 17.18 -1.83 3.02
C TYR A 194 18.03 -2.48 1.93
N ALA A 195 18.36 -3.76 2.06
CA ALA A 195 19.08 -4.49 1.01
C ALA A 195 18.25 -4.60 -0.28
N ILE A 196 16.96 -4.92 -0.13
CA ILE A 196 16.01 -5.04 -1.24
C ILE A 196 15.88 -3.69 -1.95
N THR A 197 15.62 -2.60 -1.22
CA THR A 197 15.49 -1.24 -1.75
C THR A 197 16.74 -0.77 -2.48
N TRP A 198 17.92 -0.98 -1.89
CA TRP A 198 19.19 -0.58 -2.52
C TRP A 198 19.40 -1.28 -3.86
N LEU A 199 19.11 -2.57 -3.93
CA LEU A 199 19.28 -3.34 -5.17
C LEU A 199 18.18 -3.09 -6.19
N LEU A 200 16.95 -2.80 -5.75
CA LEU A 200 15.91 -2.29 -6.64
C LEU A 200 16.37 -0.98 -7.29
N MET A 201 16.89 -0.04 -6.52
CA MET A 201 17.42 1.22 -7.04
C MET A 201 18.58 1.00 -8.01
N LYS A 202 19.59 0.20 -7.64
CA LYS A 202 20.74 -0.09 -8.53
C LYS A 202 20.29 -0.76 -9.82
N SER A 203 19.36 -1.72 -9.75
CA SER A 203 18.80 -2.39 -10.93
C SER A 203 18.03 -1.40 -11.81
N ALA A 204 17.22 -0.50 -11.25
CA ALA A 204 16.52 0.54 -12.01
C ALA A 204 17.51 1.49 -12.72
N LYS A 205 18.56 1.97 -12.02
CA LYS A 205 19.63 2.79 -12.62
C LYS A 205 20.34 2.06 -13.75
N SER A 206 20.59 0.76 -13.61
CA SER A 206 21.24 -0.04 -14.66
C SER A 206 20.42 -0.14 -15.95
N LEU A 207 19.09 0.01 -15.85
CA LEU A 207 18.18 0.10 -16.99
C LEU A 207 18.05 1.53 -17.56
N GLY A 208 18.77 2.49 -16.96
CA GLY A 208 18.76 3.90 -17.33
C GLY A 208 17.52 4.66 -16.88
N ALA A 209 16.76 4.14 -15.92
CA ALA A 209 15.65 4.84 -15.28
C ALA A 209 16.17 5.87 -14.24
N PHE A 210 15.26 6.72 -13.74
CA PHE A 210 15.52 7.70 -12.70
C PHE A 210 14.78 7.30 -11.41
N PRO A 211 15.40 6.44 -10.57
CA PRO A 211 14.80 6.07 -9.29
C PRO A 211 14.86 7.21 -8.27
N VAL A 212 13.81 7.29 -7.48
CA VAL A 212 13.71 8.09 -6.26
C VAL A 212 13.29 7.15 -5.13
N ILE A 213 13.99 7.20 -4.00
CA ILE A 213 13.61 6.48 -2.79
C ILE A 213 12.92 7.46 -1.85
N LYS A 214 11.76 7.08 -1.33
CA LYS A 214 11.04 7.84 -0.30
C LYS A 214 10.75 6.95 0.91
N GLY A 215 10.88 7.48 2.11
CA GLY A 215 10.50 6.79 3.34
C GLY A 215 9.80 7.75 4.28
N LYS A 216 8.83 7.28 5.04
CA LYS A 216 8.02 8.10 5.95
C LYS A 216 7.72 7.34 7.23
N THR A 217 7.58 8.06 8.35
CA THR A 217 7.11 7.48 9.60
C THR A 217 5.69 6.94 9.42
N VAL A 218 5.48 5.71 9.87
CA VAL A 218 4.18 5.05 9.89
C VAL A 218 3.40 5.42 11.14
N ARG A 219 2.09 5.18 11.11
CA ARG A 219 1.18 5.39 12.24
C ARG A 219 0.76 4.06 12.85
N VAL A 220 0.51 4.07 14.16
CA VAL A 220 -0.08 2.91 14.85
C VAL A 220 -1.53 2.76 14.45
N SER A 221 -2.19 3.89 14.27
CA SER A 221 -3.61 3.97 13.97
C SER A 221 -3.86 4.69 12.64
N PRO A 222 -4.84 4.25 11.83
CA PRO A 222 -5.22 4.98 10.62
C PRO A 222 -5.83 6.36 10.94
N PHE A 223 -6.22 6.63 12.19
CA PHE A 223 -6.80 7.90 12.64
C PHE A 223 -5.77 8.96 13.03
N GLU A 224 -4.51 8.58 13.18
CA GLU A 224 -3.44 9.55 13.43
C GLU A 224 -3.18 10.39 12.18
N PRO A 225 -2.83 11.69 12.32
CA PRO A 225 -2.36 12.52 11.21
C PRO A 225 -1.23 11.83 10.44
N ALA A 226 -1.24 11.87 9.10
CA ALA A 226 -0.09 11.41 8.32
C ALA A 226 1.20 12.18 8.65
N GLU A 227 2.36 11.66 8.24
CA GLU A 227 3.62 12.41 8.33
C GLU A 227 3.48 13.71 7.54
N HIS A 228 3.60 14.85 8.23
CA HIS A 228 3.13 16.13 7.72
C HIS A 228 3.85 16.65 6.46
N ILE A 229 5.15 16.33 6.27
CA ILE A 229 5.88 16.77 5.06
C ILE A 229 5.45 15.97 3.86
N PHE A 230 5.31 14.66 4.04
CA PHE A 230 4.75 13.77 3.04
C PHE A 230 3.31 14.17 2.70
N ASP A 231 2.50 14.47 3.72
CA ASP A 231 1.11 14.92 3.57
C ASP A 231 1.00 16.27 2.81
N LEU A 232 1.91 17.20 3.09
CA LEU A 232 2.04 18.44 2.33
C LEU A 232 2.38 18.16 0.85
N LEU A 233 3.39 17.33 0.58
CA LEU A 233 3.77 16.99 -0.80
C LEU A 233 2.62 16.37 -1.59
N GLU A 234 1.93 15.40 -1.00
CA GLU A 234 0.75 14.78 -1.62
C GLU A 234 -0.35 15.80 -1.86
N THR A 235 -0.65 16.65 -0.87
CA THR A 235 -1.62 17.75 -1.01
C THR A 235 -1.28 18.65 -2.20
N LEU A 236 -0.03 19.09 -2.30
CA LEU A 236 0.43 19.94 -3.39
C LEU A 236 0.29 19.23 -4.75
N GLN A 237 0.65 17.94 -4.85
CA GLN A 237 0.52 17.16 -6.08
C GLN A 237 -0.94 16.96 -6.50
N GLY A 238 -1.82 16.60 -5.56
CA GLY A 238 -3.23 16.40 -5.85
C GLY A 238 -3.93 17.70 -6.27
N CYS A 239 -3.60 18.81 -5.60
CA CYS A 239 -4.13 20.13 -5.95
C CYS A 239 -3.62 20.61 -7.31
N GLU A 240 -2.36 20.33 -7.67
CA GLU A 240 -1.81 20.64 -8.99
C GLU A 240 -2.62 19.97 -10.10
N HIS A 241 -3.03 18.72 -9.87
CA HIS A 241 -3.87 17.96 -10.80
C HIS A 241 -5.32 18.45 -10.88
N CYS A 242 -5.79 19.19 -9.86
CA CYS A 242 -7.16 19.70 -9.76
C CYS A 242 -7.27 21.23 -9.95
N LYS A 243 -6.17 21.93 -10.18
CA LYS A 243 -6.11 23.41 -10.16
C LYS A 243 -6.99 24.12 -11.19
N LYS A 244 -7.53 23.40 -12.17
CA LYS A 244 -8.49 23.91 -13.16
C LYS A 244 -9.94 23.91 -12.66
N SER A 245 -10.21 23.28 -11.52
CA SER A 245 -11.55 23.30 -10.90
C SER A 245 -12.00 24.73 -10.60
N SER A 246 -13.31 24.98 -10.74
CA SER A 246 -13.92 26.27 -10.50
C SER A 246 -14.14 26.58 -9.01
N GLU A 247 -13.91 25.62 -8.11
CA GLU A 247 -14.06 25.80 -6.67
C GLU A 247 -13.00 26.76 -6.09
N ALA A 248 -13.39 27.51 -5.06
CA ALA A 248 -12.55 28.54 -4.45
C ALA A 248 -11.18 28.02 -3.94
N VAL A 249 -11.15 26.80 -3.39
CA VAL A 249 -9.90 26.16 -2.91
C VAL A 249 -8.91 25.95 -4.06
N PHE A 250 -9.35 25.42 -5.20
CA PHE A 250 -8.46 25.16 -6.33
C PHE A 250 -8.12 26.43 -7.13
N LYS A 251 -9.02 27.41 -7.18
CA LYS A 251 -8.74 28.75 -7.71
C LYS A 251 -7.62 29.43 -6.93
N SER A 252 -7.70 29.45 -5.60
CA SER A 252 -6.63 30.02 -4.76
C SER A 252 -5.32 29.23 -4.86
N TYR A 253 -5.39 27.91 -5.02
CA TYR A 253 -4.21 27.09 -5.31
C TYR A 253 -3.52 27.45 -6.65
N SER A 254 -4.27 27.84 -7.69
CA SER A 254 -3.69 28.19 -8.99
C SER A 254 -2.66 29.33 -8.91
N ASP A 255 -2.84 30.25 -7.96
CA ASP A 255 -1.89 31.33 -7.70
C ASP A 255 -0.60 30.81 -7.03
N ILE A 256 -0.72 29.92 -6.04
CA ILE A 256 0.46 29.32 -5.39
C ILE A 256 1.24 28.43 -6.36
N SER A 257 0.55 27.71 -7.25
CA SER A 257 1.14 26.83 -8.26
C SER A 257 2.14 27.57 -9.16
N LYS A 258 1.79 28.79 -9.60
CA LYS A 258 2.63 29.61 -10.47
C LYS A 258 3.91 30.07 -9.74
N ILE A 259 3.79 30.46 -8.48
CA ILE A 259 4.89 31.03 -7.68
C ILE A 259 5.92 29.96 -7.35
N PHE A 260 5.45 28.80 -6.88
CA PHE A 260 6.32 27.72 -6.45
C PHE A 260 6.70 26.76 -7.60
N LYS A 261 6.23 27.01 -8.83
CA LYS A 261 6.42 26.15 -10.01
C LYS A 261 5.94 24.72 -9.75
N LEU A 262 4.78 24.57 -9.10
CA LEU A 262 4.26 23.26 -8.66
C LEU A 262 3.92 22.30 -9.80
N LYS A 263 3.78 22.81 -11.03
CA LYS A 263 3.66 21.99 -12.26
C LYS A 263 4.82 21.00 -12.45
N ASP A 264 5.97 21.25 -11.83
CA ASP A 264 7.14 20.38 -11.93
C ASP A 264 7.08 19.20 -10.92
N LEU A 265 6.11 19.20 -9.97
CA LEU A 265 5.83 18.08 -9.06
C LEU A 265 5.07 16.95 -9.75
N VAL A 266 5.69 16.35 -10.77
CA VAL A 266 5.08 15.24 -11.51
C VAL A 266 5.22 13.93 -10.71
N PRO A 267 4.11 13.18 -10.52
CA PRO A 267 4.18 11.87 -9.87
C PRO A 267 5.04 10.89 -10.68
N PRO A 268 5.61 9.85 -10.05
CA PRO A 268 6.34 8.83 -10.78
C PRO A 268 5.39 8.06 -11.71
N THR A 269 5.88 7.57 -12.85
CA THR A 269 5.07 6.73 -13.75
C THR A 269 5.02 5.28 -13.29
N ALA A 270 5.98 4.86 -12.46
CA ALA A 270 6.07 3.55 -11.82
C ALA A 270 6.39 3.71 -10.33
N GLU A 271 5.69 2.97 -9.48
CA GLU A 271 5.93 2.98 -8.04
C GLU A 271 5.94 1.53 -7.52
N LEU A 272 6.96 1.21 -6.73
CA LEU A 272 7.07 -0.05 -6.02
C LEU A 272 7.03 0.23 -4.52
N ILE A 273 5.96 -0.22 -3.87
CA ILE A 273 5.74 -0.03 -2.45
C ILE A 273 6.27 -1.26 -1.70
N ILE A 274 7.17 -1.06 -0.75
CA ILE A 274 7.51 -2.06 0.28
C ILE A 274 6.80 -1.63 1.55
N SER A 275 5.65 -2.23 1.81
CA SER A 275 4.75 -1.85 2.89
C SER A 275 5.35 -2.23 4.24
N PRO A 276 5.62 -1.26 5.13
CA PRO A 276 5.87 -1.55 6.55
C PRO A 276 4.58 -2.02 7.24
N GLN A 277 4.70 -2.45 8.49
CA GLN A 277 3.54 -2.50 9.37
C GLN A 277 3.14 -1.10 9.81
N GLY A 278 1.84 -0.91 10.04
CA GLY A 278 1.24 0.37 10.41
C GLY A 278 0.57 1.05 9.22
N PHE A 279 0.13 2.29 9.44
CA PHE A 279 -0.72 3.03 8.52
C PHE A 279 -0.02 4.27 7.98
N ARG A 280 -0.48 4.77 6.83
CA ARG A 280 -0.08 6.10 6.32
C ARG A 280 -0.55 7.23 7.26
N GLY A 281 -1.65 7.02 7.96
CA GLY A 281 -2.38 8.06 8.69
C GLY A 281 -3.36 8.83 7.80
N ARG A 282 -4.11 9.74 8.43
CA ARG A 282 -5.14 10.57 7.81
C ARG A 282 -4.58 11.59 6.85
N HIS A 283 -5.17 11.65 5.66
CA HIS A 283 -4.90 12.69 4.68
C HIS A 283 -5.99 13.76 4.76
N PHE A 284 -5.84 14.71 5.69
CA PHE A 284 -6.92 15.64 6.04
C PHE A 284 -7.47 16.44 4.84
N PHE A 285 -6.61 16.86 3.91
CA PHE A 285 -7.09 17.56 2.73
C PHE A 285 -8.01 16.67 1.88
N GLY A 286 -7.60 15.43 1.60
CA GLY A 286 -8.43 14.51 0.82
C GLY A 286 -9.71 14.08 1.54
N GLU A 287 -9.67 13.92 2.86
CA GLU A 287 -10.85 13.55 3.65
C GLU A 287 -11.86 14.70 3.80
N CYS A 288 -11.40 15.94 3.98
CA CYS A 288 -12.29 17.08 4.27
C CYS A 288 -12.62 17.92 3.03
N ILE A 289 -11.72 18.01 2.05
CA ILE A 289 -11.91 18.77 0.80
C ILE A 289 -12.11 17.83 -0.38
N GLY A 290 -11.28 16.79 -0.47
CA GLY A 290 -11.22 15.88 -1.61
C GLY A 290 -10.71 16.53 -2.88
N TYR A 291 -10.31 15.69 -3.84
CA TYR A 291 -9.84 16.11 -5.16
C TYR A 291 -10.95 15.85 -6.18
N PRO A 292 -11.61 16.90 -6.71
CA PRO A 292 -12.76 16.71 -7.59
C PRO A 292 -12.36 15.99 -8.87
N THR A 293 -13.25 15.13 -9.37
CA THR A 293 -13.20 14.64 -10.76
C THR A 293 -13.36 15.81 -11.73
N SER A 294 -12.90 15.68 -12.98
CA SER A 294 -13.00 16.78 -13.95
C SER A 294 -14.44 17.27 -14.19
N ASN A 295 -15.42 16.39 -14.03
CA ASN A 295 -16.85 16.71 -14.16
C ASN A 295 -17.49 17.20 -12.85
N GLY A 296 -16.75 17.22 -11.74
CA GLY A 296 -17.22 17.67 -10.43
C GLY A 296 -18.25 16.76 -9.74
N LYS A 297 -18.58 15.58 -10.29
CA LYS A 297 -19.60 14.68 -9.73
C LYS A 297 -19.13 13.88 -8.52
N SER A 298 -17.83 13.66 -8.39
CA SER A 298 -17.25 12.91 -7.28
C SER A 298 -15.90 13.49 -6.87
N ARG A 299 -15.29 12.90 -5.84
CA ARG A 299 -14.01 13.32 -5.27
C ARG A 299 -13.14 12.12 -4.92
N TRP A 300 -11.84 12.26 -5.14
CA TRP A 300 -10.83 11.36 -4.60
C TRP A 300 -10.42 11.80 -3.19
N ASP A 301 -10.22 10.84 -2.32
CA ASP A 301 -9.75 11.03 -0.94
C ASP A 301 -8.21 10.95 -0.82
N SER A 302 -7.49 10.61 -1.89
CA SER A 302 -6.04 10.70 -1.95
C SER A 302 -5.49 10.92 -3.36
N PRO A 303 -4.33 11.59 -3.50
CA PRO A 303 -3.66 11.74 -4.80
C PRO A 303 -3.18 10.40 -5.36
N ALA A 304 -2.70 9.48 -4.51
CA ALA A 304 -2.24 8.16 -4.94
C ALA A 304 -3.35 7.38 -5.68
N LYS A 305 -4.56 7.33 -5.10
CA LYS A 305 -5.74 6.73 -5.75
C LYS A 305 -6.12 7.45 -7.03
N MET A 306 -6.08 8.78 -7.03
CA MET A 306 -6.38 9.58 -8.22
C MET A 306 -5.37 9.36 -9.36
N PHE A 307 -4.07 9.22 -9.05
CA PHE A 307 -3.03 8.98 -10.06
C PHE A 307 -3.05 7.55 -10.57
N LEU A 308 -3.43 6.59 -9.73
CA LEU A 308 -3.56 5.20 -10.12
C LEU A 308 -4.88 4.92 -10.85
N LYS A 309 -6.01 5.53 -10.46
CA LYS A 309 -7.36 5.23 -10.99
C LYS A 309 -7.64 3.74 -11.11
N GLN A 310 -7.66 3.03 -9.98
CA GLN A 310 -7.96 1.60 -9.97
C GLN A 310 -9.42 1.34 -10.42
N SER A 311 -9.67 0.19 -11.05
CA SER A 311 -10.98 -0.10 -11.66
C SER A 311 -12.11 -0.43 -10.68
N ASP A 312 -11.75 -0.65 -9.43
CA ASP A 312 -12.65 -0.85 -8.28
C ASP A 312 -13.14 0.47 -7.69
N GLU A 313 -12.36 1.55 -7.80
CA GLU A 313 -12.75 2.88 -7.32
C GLU A 313 -13.89 3.49 -8.18
N PRO A 314 -15.05 3.86 -7.60
CA PRO A 314 -16.17 4.44 -8.33
C PRO A 314 -15.80 5.70 -9.12
N GLN A 315 -14.93 6.52 -8.55
CA GLN A 315 -14.39 7.76 -9.11
C GLN A 315 -13.71 7.53 -10.45
N SER A 316 -13.08 6.37 -10.67
CA SER A 316 -12.39 6.05 -11.92
C SER A 316 -13.31 6.07 -13.14
N TYR A 317 -14.61 5.84 -12.94
CA TYR A 317 -15.62 5.82 -14.00
C TYR A 317 -16.18 7.22 -14.31
N GLU A 318 -16.08 8.14 -13.35
CA GLU A 318 -16.55 9.52 -13.50
C GLU A 318 -15.42 10.48 -13.91
N ASP A 319 -14.17 10.10 -13.67
CA ASP A 319 -13.00 10.93 -13.96
C ASP A 319 -12.43 10.61 -15.35
N ASP A 320 -12.43 11.61 -16.23
CA ASP A 320 -11.91 11.50 -17.60
C ASP A 320 -10.38 11.62 -17.69
N ARG A 321 -9.70 12.00 -16.61
CA ARG A 321 -8.24 12.13 -16.57
C ARG A 321 -7.59 10.76 -16.75
N LEU A 322 -6.43 10.72 -17.41
CA LEU A 322 -5.68 9.49 -17.58
C LEU A 322 -4.97 9.12 -16.26
N PRO A 323 -4.86 7.81 -15.93
CA PRO A 323 -3.95 7.38 -14.86
C PRO A 323 -2.53 7.82 -15.21
N MET A 324 -1.79 8.24 -14.19
CA MET A 324 -0.42 8.75 -14.30
C MET A 324 0.61 7.74 -13.80
N THR A 325 0.21 6.83 -12.91
CA THR A 325 1.11 5.94 -12.18
C THR A 325 0.59 4.50 -12.26
N ARG A 326 1.52 3.53 -12.31
CA ARG A 326 1.24 2.12 -12.05
C ARG A 326 2.00 1.68 -10.82
N ILE A 327 1.36 0.84 -10.01
CA ILE A 327 1.83 0.51 -8.66
C ILE A 327 1.97 -0.99 -8.52
N ALA A 328 3.11 -1.44 -8.00
CA ALA A 328 3.19 -2.77 -7.42
C ALA A 328 3.46 -2.66 -5.91
N LEU A 329 2.90 -3.58 -5.13
CA LEU A 329 3.05 -3.62 -3.69
C LEU A 329 3.65 -4.94 -3.23
N THR A 330 4.56 -4.89 -2.26
CA THR A 330 5.03 -6.03 -1.47
C THR A 330 5.03 -5.65 -0.01
N GLU A 331 5.00 -6.61 0.91
CA GLU A 331 5.21 -6.34 2.33
C GLU A 331 6.71 -6.22 2.67
N THR A 332 7.02 -5.80 3.89
CA THR A 332 8.35 -5.96 4.48
C THR A 332 8.64 -7.45 4.65
N LEU A 333 9.42 -8.01 3.72
CA LEU A 333 9.73 -9.44 3.65
C LEU A 333 11.21 -9.72 3.94
N PRO A 334 11.53 -10.87 4.56
CA PRO A 334 12.88 -11.38 4.58
C PRO A 334 13.41 -11.58 3.15
N ILE A 335 14.70 -11.31 2.92
CA ILE A 335 15.39 -11.52 1.64
C ILE A 335 15.16 -12.94 1.12
N ASP A 336 15.13 -13.93 2.01
CA ASP A 336 14.94 -15.33 1.62
C ASP A 336 13.55 -15.57 1.01
N VAL A 337 12.51 -15.03 1.64
CA VAL A 337 11.12 -15.10 1.17
C VAL A 337 10.96 -14.27 -0.10
N PHE A 338 11.45 -13.03 -0.11
CA PHE A 338 11.41 -12.16 -1.28
C PHE A 338 12.06 -12.82 -2.51
N VAL A 339 13.26 -13.40 -2.35
CA VAL A 339 13.94 -14.11 -3.45
C VAL A 339 13.17 -15.35 -3.87
N GLU A 340 12.65 -16.14 -2.94
CA GLU A 340 11.89 -17.37 -3.23
C GLU A 340 10.66 -17.08 -4.09
N THR A 341 9.94 -16.00 -3.82
CA THR A 341 8.68 -15.66 -4.48
C THR A 341 8.87 -14.81 -5.74
N THR A 342 9.94 -14.01 -5.83
CA THR A 342 10.14 -13.08 -6.97
C THR A 342 11.21 -13.51 -7.97
N ASN A 343 12.16 -14.37 -7.58
CA ASN A 343 13.21 -14.85 -8.49
C ASN A 343 12.74 -16.02 -9.39
N ILE A 344 11.53 -15.94 -9.90
CA ILE A 344 10.84 -17.02 -10.62
C ILE A 344 10.94 -16.88 -12.14
N ASN A 345 10.27 -17.78 -12.86
CA ASN A 345 9.98 -17.62 -14.29
C ASN A 345 8.58 -17.01 -14.44
N TYR A 346 8.51 -15.68 -14.60
CA TYR A 346 7.25 -14.94 -14.71
C TYR A 346 6.35 -15.40 -15.86
N LYS A 347 6.92 -15.91 -16.96
CA LYS A 347 6.12 -16.46 -18.06
C LYS A 347 5.37 -17.71 -17.61
N LYS A 348 6.08 -18.70 -17.07
CA LYS A 348 5.46 -19.94 -16.57
C LYS A 348 4.43 -19.66 -15.46
N PHE A 349 4.78 -18.77 -14.55
CA PHE A 349 3.87 -18.29 -13.50
C PHE A 349 2.57 -17.72 -14.07
N ARG A 350 2.65 -16.76 -15.00
CA ARG A 350 1.47 -16.16 -15.65
C ARG A 350 0.69 -17.17 -16.48
N ASP A 351 1.35 -18.15 -17.10
CA ASP A 351 0.70 -19.19 -17.89
C ASP A 351 -0.22 -20.06 -17.00
N ILE A 352 0.19 -20.39 -15.77
CA ILE A 352 -0.64 -21.12 -14.79
C ILE A 352 -1.84 -20.28 -14.34
N THR A 353 -1.60 -19.06 -13.87
CA THR A 353 -2.69 -18.15 -13.45
C THR A 353 -3.66 -17.86 -14.58
N ARG A 354 -3.16 -17.75 -15.82
CA ARG A 354 -4.02 -17.55 -17.00
C ARG A 354 -4.86 -18.78 -17.28
N LYS A 355 -4.30 -19.98 -17.13
CA LYS A 355 -5.09 -21.20 -17.30
C LYS A 355 -6.26 -21.22 -16.32
N LEU A 356 -6.00 -20.97 -15.03
CA LEU A 356 -7.06 -20.84 -14.02
C LEU A 356 -8.11 -19.79 -14.42
N TYR A 357 -7.67 -18.61 -14.84
CA TYR A 357 -8.57 -17.54 -15.28
C TYR A 357 -9.49 -17.98 -16.43
N MET A 358 -8.93 -18.66 -17.43
CA MET A 358 -9.70 -19.16 -18.58
C MET A 358 -10.69 -20.27 -18.19
N GLU A 359 -10.32 -21.16 -17.27
CA GLU A 359 -11.21 -22.23 -16.79
C GLU A 359 -12.39 -21.67 -15.97
N LEU A 360 -12.16 -20.62 -15.19
CA LEU A 360 -13.20 -19.90 -14.44
C LEU A 360 -14.09 -19.03 -15.35
N GLN A 361 -13.61 -18.62 -16.52
CA GLN A 361 -14.41 -17.82 -17.44
C GLN A 361 -15.64 -18.58 -17.93
N GLY A 362 -16.81 -17.97 -17.72
CA GLY A 362 -18.09 -18.53 -18.13
C GLY A 362 -18.68 -19.54 -17.13
N CYS A 363 -18.03 -19.81 -16.01
CA CYS A 363 -18.69 -20.45 -14.89
C CYS A 363 -19.75 -19.52 -14.29
N ILE A 364 -20.83 -20.11 -13.77
CA ILE A 364 -21.89 -19.41 -13.02
C ILE A 364 -21.83 -19.73 -11.53
N MET A 365 -21.35 -20.93 -11.18
CA MET A 365 -21.17 -21.36 -9.80
C MET A 365 -19.78 -21.98 -9.61
N ILE A 366 -19.25 -21.94 -8.40
CA ILE A 366 -18.12 -22.74 -7.93
C ILE A 366 -18.57 -23.54 -6.72
N ASN A 367 -18.33 -24.85 -6.75
CA ASN A 367 -18.49 -25.72 -5.60
C ASN A 367 -17.13 -25.92 -4.93
N VAL A 368 -17.09 -25.77 -3.62
CA VAL A 368 -15.92 -26.08 -2.78
C VAL A 368 -16.36 -27.11 -1.75
N VAL A 369 -15.85 -28.34 -1.84
CA VAL A 369 -16.27 -29.43 -0.97
C VAL A 369 -15.04 -30.06 -0.32
N GLY A 370 -14.96 -29.95 1.00
CA GLY A 370 -13.95 -30.59 1.83
C GLY A 370 -14.46 -31.88 2.47
N SER A 371 -13.53 -32.77 2.81
CA SER A 371 -13.86 -33.92 3.66
C SER A 371 -14.04 -33.48 5.11
N GLU A 372 -15.01 -34.05 5.82
CA GLU A 372 -15.14 -33.86 7.27
C GLU A 372 -13.84 -34.22 8.00
N GLY A 373 -13.31 -33.25 8.76
CA GLY A 373 -12.25 -33.48 9.74
C GLY A 373 -12.83 -33.95 11.08
N ASN A 374 -11.96 -34.16 12.06
CA ASN A 374 -12.35 -34.70 13.37
C ASN A 374 -13.29 -33.78 14.21
N ASP A 375 -13.48 -32.51 13.83
CA ASP A 375 -14.19 -31.48 14.62
C ASP A 375 -15.54 -31.04 14.03
N SER A 376 -16.27 -31.94 13.35
CA SER A 376 -17.65 -31.77 12.83
C SER A 376 -17.91 -30.62 11.82
N HIS A 377 -16.92 -29.78 11.50
CA HIS A 377 -17.03 -28.75 10.47
C HIS A 377 -16.07 -29.05 9.31
N SER A 378 -16.59 -28.94 8.09
CA SER A 378 -15.83 -29.01 6.84
C SER A 378 -16.11 -27.76 6.01
N THR A 379 -15.15 -27.41 5.14
CA THR A 379 -15.39 -26.37 4.15
C THR A 379 -16.36 -26.92 3.10
N ASN A 380 -17.57 -26.37 3.04
CA ASN A 380 -18.58 -26.68 2.05
C ASN A 380 -19.23 -25.36 1.61
N LEU A 381 -18.90 -24.91 0.41
CA LEU A 381 -19.36 -23.64 -0.13
C LEU A 381 -19.97 -23.82 -1.51
N LEU A 382 -21.04 -23.07 -1.72
CA LEU A 382 -21.59 -22.75 -3.02
C LEU A 382 -21.34 -21.26 -3.28
N VAL A 383 -20.53 -20.96 -4.29
CA VAL A 383 -20.11 -19.59 -4.63
C VAL A 383 -20.71 -19.20 -5.97
N ASP A 384 -21.59 -18.20 -5.98
CA ASP A 384 -22.14 -17.64 -7.20
C ASP A 384 -21.16 -16.61 -7.78
N ILE A 385 -20.67 -16.92 -8.98
CA ILE A 385 -19.73 -16.10 -9.74
C ILE A 385 -20.41 -15.45 -10.95
N SER A 386 -21.70 -15.70 -11.15
CA SER A 386 -22.43 -15.15 -12.28
C SER A 386 -22.37 -13.63 -12.30
N HIS A 387 -22.16 -13.07 -13.49
CA HIS A 387 -22.07 -11.63 -13.72
C HIS A 387 -20.93 -10.89 -13.01
N ARG A 388 -19.98 -11.61 -12.37
CA ARG A 388 -18.87 -11.00 -11.64
C ARG A 388 -17.61 -10.91 -12.49
N LYS A 389 -16.83 -9.85 -12.25
CA LYS A 389 -15.54 -9.66 -12.89
C LYS A 389 -14.46 -10.51 -12.19
N LEU A 390 -13.74 -11.28 -13.00
CA LEU A 390 -12.54 -12.01 -12.58
C LEU A 390 -11.30 -11.11 -12.64
N PHE A 391 -10.48 -11.16 -11.60
CA PHE A 391 -9.23 -10.44 -11.45
C PHE A 391 -8.06 -11.43 -11.33
N PRO A 392 -7.27 -11.61 -12.39
CA PRO A 392 -6.05 -12.41 -12.31
C PRO A 392 -4.86 -11.56 -11.86
N ASP A 393 -4.19 -11.95 -10.77
CA ASP A 393 -2.96 -11.29 -10.32
C ASP A 393 -1.72 -11.91 -11.00
N TYR A 394 -1.33 -11.30 -12.12
CA TYR A 394 -0.20 -11.71 -12.94
C TYR A 394 1.15 -11.12 -12.51
N SER A 395 1.22 -10.38 -11.39
CA SER A 395 2.35 -9.49 -11.09
C SER A 395 2.73 -8.68 -12.34
N ASP A 396 1.77 -7.95 -12.91
CA ASP A 396 1.94 -7.24 -14.19
C ASP A 396 1.40 -5.81 -14.13
N VAL A 397 2.35 -4.89 -14.11
CA VAL A 397 2.17 -3.45 -14.26
C VAL A 397 3.11 -2.96 -15.36
N THR A 398 3.15 -3.64 -16.50
CA THR A 398 4.03 -3.28 -17.62
C THR A 398 3.56 -2.03 -18.38
N THR A 399 2.32 -1.61 -18.15
CA THR A 399 1.71 -0.42 -18.75
C THR A 399 1.01 0.41 -17.67
N ILE A 400 0.96 1.73 -17.85
CA ILE A 400 0.19 2.59 -16.94
C ILE A 400 -1.29 2.23 -17.04
N VAL A 401 -1.85 2.26 -18.25
CA VAL A 401 -3.25 1.90 -18.51
C VAL A 401 -3.42 0.38 -18.59
N ASP A 402 -4.46 -0.15 -17.95
CA ASP A 402 -4.93 -1.51 -18.17
C ASP A 402 -5.55 -1.63 -19.57
N LYS A 403 -4.80 -2.24 -20.49
CA LYS A 403 -5.22 -2.43 -21.89
C LYS A 403 -6.44 -3.33 -22.04
N GLU A 404 -6.57 -4.35 -21.19
CA GLU A 404 -7.65 -5.32 -21.32
C GLU A 404 -8.97 -4.72 -20.84
N LEU A 405 -8.94 -3.97 -19.73
CA LEU A 405 -10.10 -3.20 -19.30
C LEU A 405 -10.42 -2.07 -20.27
N PHE A 406 -9.44 -1.32 -20.74
CA PHE A 406 -9.66 -0.25 -21.71
C PHE A 406 -10.35 -0.75 -22.98
N LYS A 407 -9.97 -1.93 -23.51
CA LYS A 407 -10.65 -2.53 -24.68
C LYS A 407 -12.15 -2.75 -24.43
N LYS A 408 -12.49 -3.24 -23.23
CA LYS A 408 -13.85 -3.59 -22.81
C LYS A 408 -14.71 -2.38 -22.46
N THR A 409 -14.18 -1.43 -21.68
CA THR A 409 -14.96 -0.33 -21.09
C THR A 409 -14.76 1.00 -21.81
N LYS A 410 -13.70 1.15 -22.60
CA LYS A 410 -13.19 2.44 -23.14
C LYS A 410 -12.79 3.46 -22.06
N ILE A 411 -12.70 3.04 -20.80
CA ILE A 411 -12.24 3.85 -19.67
C ILE A 411 -10.79 3.49 -19.36
N SER A 412 -9.95 4.50 -19.15
CA SER A 412 -8.55 4.30 -18.76
C SER A 412 -8.44 4.14 -17.24
N PHE A 413 -8.15 2.91 -16.82
CA PHE A 413 -7.79 2.55 -15.44
C PHE A 413 -6.29 2.32 -15.35
N GLY A 414 -5.66 2.67 -14.24
CA GLY A 414 -4.26 2.33 -14.02
C GLY A 414 -4.08 0.90 -13.53
N ARG A 415 -2.85 0.39 -13.62
CA ARG A 415 -2.52 -0.97 -13.21
C ARG A 415 -1.96 -1.04 -11.79
N TYR A 416 -2.51 -1.96 -11.02
CA TYR A 416 -2.07 -2.36 -9.69
C TYR A 416 -1.78 -3.87 -9.68
N THR A 417 -0.83 -4.31 -8.86
CA THR A 417 -0.53 -5.74 -8.70
C THR A 417 0.21 -5.98 -7.38
N ASN A 418 0.10 -7.17 -6.80
CA ASN A 418 0.96 -7.57 -5.69
C ASN A 418 2.25 -8.24 -6.20
N ILE A 419 3.29 -8.16 -5.38
CA ILE A 419 4.55 -8.87 -5.52
C ILE A 419 4.83 -9.57 -4.17
N PRO A 420 4.82 -10.90 -4.12
CA PRO A 420 4.43 -11.76 -5.22
C PRO A 420 2.92 -11.67 -5.52
N GLY A 421 2.55 -12.03 -6.75
CA GLY A 421 1.16 -12.30 -7.12
C GLY A 421 0.91 -13.79 -7.28
N GLY A 422 -0.21 -14.14 -7.88
CA GLY A 422 -0.50 -15.53 -8.23
C GLY A 422 -1.82 -16.04 -7.71
N GLU A 423 -2.90 -15.43 -8.15
CA GLU A 423 -4.25 -15.91 -7.88
C GLU A 423 -5.20 -15.49 -9.01
N VAL A 424 -6.39 -16.06 -8.98
CA VAL A 424 -7.55 -15.45 -9.64
C VAL A 424 -8.59 -15.23 -8.55
N PHE A 425 -8.98 -13.97 -8.40
CA PHE A 425 -9.93 -13.55 -7.38
C PHE A 425 -11.10 -12.79 -7.99
N PHE A 426 -12.19 -12.71 -7.24
CA PHE A 426 -13.38 -11.95 -7.60
C PHE A 426 -14.23 -11.69 -6.37
N THR A 427 -15.10 -10.70 -6.47
CA THR A 427 -16.17 -10.49 -5.50
C THR A 427 -17.34 -11.43 -5.84
N PRO A 428 -17.78 -12.34 -4.96
CA PRO A 428 -18.90 -13.21 -5.24
C PRO A 428 -20.22 -12.43 -5.37
N GLN A 429 -21.13 -12.91 -6.24
CA GLN A 429 -22.50 -12.41 -6.30
C GLN A 429 -23.26 -12.77 -5.02
N SER A 430 -23.17 -14.05 -4.67
CA SER A 430 -23.64 -14.62 -3.40
C SER A 430 -22.72 -15.77 -3.01
N MET A 431 -22.76 -16.16 -1.74
CA MET A 431 -22.09 -17.35 -1.25
C MET A 431 -22.92 -17.97 -0.13
N GLN A 432 -22.98 -19.29 -0.08
CA GLN A 432 -23.67 -20.04 0.96
C GLN A 432 -22.81 -21.19 1.48
N GLY A 433 -22.92 -21.48 2.76
CA GLY A 433 -22.31 -22.65 3.39
C GLY A 433 -21.33 -22.28 4.51
N THR A 434 -20.32 -23.12 4.73
CA THR A 434 -19.35 -22.98 5.82
C THR A 434 -17.94 -23.10 5.27
N PHE A 435 -17.00 -22.32 5.80
CA PHE A 435 -15.58 -22.52 5.53
C PHE A 435 -14.74 -22.51 6.79
N VAL A 436 -13.61 -23.22 6.72
CA VAL A 436 -12.67 -23.39 7.82
C VAL A 436 -11.32 -22.79 7.42
N GLY A 437 -10.97 -21.64 7.99
CA GLY A 437 -9.65 -21.03 7.84
C GLY A 437 -8.63 -21.66 8.79
N ASP A 438 -7.52 -22.15 8.25
CA ASP A 438 -6.55 -22.95 9.02
C ASP A 438 -5.08 -22.66 8.71
N VAL A 439 -4.78 -21.57 8.01
CA VAL A 439 -3.41 -21.11 7.70
C VAL A 439 -3.09 -19.76 8.34
N VAL A 440 -3.73 -18.69 7.90
CA VAL A 440 -3.53 -17.33 8.41
C VAL A 440 -4.80 -16.52 8.23
N MET A 441 -5.07 -15.60 9.15
CA MET A 441 -6.04 -14.52 8.98
C MET A 441 -5.33 -13.17 9.06
N HIS A 442 -5.70 -12.22 8.22
CA HIS A 442 -5.22 -10.85 8.31
C HIS A 442 -6.36 -9.91 8.68
N THR A 443 -6.17 -9.11 9.73
CA THR A 443 -7.07 -8.01 10.09
C THR A 443 -6.36 -6.67 9.97
N ASP A 444 -5.57 -6.32 10.99
CA ASP A 444 -4.54 -5.28 11.03
C ASP A 444 -3.12 -5.90 11.02
N ARG A 445 -3.07 -7.22 11.25
CA ARG A 445 -1.87 -8.05 11.32
C ARG A 445 -2.20 -9.48 10.90
N SER A 446 -1.18 -10.20 10.45
CA SER A 446 -1.27 -11.63 10.19
C SER A 446 -1.30 -12.41 11.50
N VAL A 447 -2.36 -13.20 11.71
CA VAL A 447 -2.52 -14.14 12.81
C VAL A 447 -2.46 -15.56 12.25
N LYS A 448 -1.52 -16.37 12.77
CA LYS A 448 -1.40 -17.78 12.37
C LYS A 448 -2.60 -18.56 12.88
N LEU A 449 -3.18 -19.36 11.99
CA LEU A 449 -4.23 -20.30 12.31
C LEU A 449 -3.68 -21.72 12.23
N SER A 450 -4.45 -22.69 12.71
CA SER A 450 -4.13 -24.10 12.53
C SER A 450 -5.40 -24.95 12.53
N SER A 451 -5.28 -26.24 12.21
CA SER A 451 -6.44 -27.14 12.34
C SER A 451 -6.91 -27.35 13.78
N LYS A 452 -6.07 -27.06 14.78
CA LYS A 452 -6.45 -27.12 16.20
C LYS A 452 -7.14 -25.84 16.66
N HIS A 453 -6.77 -24.72 16.05
CA HIS A 453 -7.26 -23.40 16.36
C HIS A 453 -7.69 -22.70 15.06
N PRO A 454 -8.72 -23.23 14.36
CA PRO A 454 -9.19 -22.64 13.12
C PRO A 454 -10.14 -21.47 13.39
N ILE A 455 -10.43 -20.70 12.34
CA ILE A 455 -11.63 -19.88 12.26
C ILE A 455 -12.69 -20.62 11.45
N ILE A 456 -13.92 -20.67 11.95
CA ILE A 456 -15.07 -21.28 11.28
C ILE A 456 -16.08 -20.18 11.02
N VAL A 457 -16.46 -20.03 9.75
CA VAL A 457 -17.35 -18.98 9.29
C VAL A 457 -18.50 -19.61 8.54
N GLU A 458 -19.72 -19.27 8.94
CA GLU A 458 -20.94 -19.56 8.20
C GLU A 458 -21.29 -18.36 7.32
N VAL A 459 -21.80 -18.67 6.13
CA VAL A 459 -22.15 -17.69 5.12
C VAL A 459 -23.54 -17.97 4.61
N GLN A 460 -24.40 -16.96 4.65
CA GLN A 460 -25.75 -17.01 4.12
C GLN A 460 -25.99 -15.78 3.25
N ASP A 461 -26.32 -16.01 1.97
CA ASP A 461 -26.53 -14.95 0.98
C ASP A 461 -25.37 -13.92 0.94
N GLY A 462 -24.14 -14.43 1.02
CA GLY A 462 -22.92 -13.62 1.02
C GLY A 462 -22.70 -12.77 2.27
N ARG A 463 -23.52 -12.90 3.32
CA ARG A 463 -23.26 -12.34 4.66
C ARG A 463 -22.60 -13.40 5.53
N TYR A 464 -21.65 -12.99 6.35
CA TYR A 464 -20.86 -13.92 7.15
C TYR A 464 -21.21 -13.83 8.64
N GLN A 465 -21.03 -14.94 9.34
CA GLN A 465 -21.04 -15.05 10.79
C GLN A 465 -19.87 -15.93 11.24
N ILE A 466 -19.07 -15.43 12.20
CA ILE A 466 -17.98 -16.22 12.77
C ILE A 466 -18.57 -17.11 13.87
N ILE A 467 -18.50 -18.43 13.67
CA ILE A 467 -19.04 -19.43 14.59
C ILE A 467 -18.01 -19.84 15.64
N LYS A 468 -16.74 -19.92 15.24
CA LYS A 468 -15.63 -20.31 16.12
C LYS A 468 -14.36 -19.60 15.70
N ALA A 469 -13.65 -19.04 16.67
CA ALA A 469 -12.28 -18.58 16.56
C ALA A 469 -11.67 -18.49 17.97
N GLU A 470 -10.36 -18.31 18.07
CA GLU A 470 -9.76 -17.96 19.35
C GLU A 470 -10.27 -16.60 19.85
N LYS A 471 -10.40 -16.47 21.18
CA LYS A 471 -10.94 -15.26 21.81
C LYS A 471 -10.21 -13.98 21.39
N ASP A 472 -8.88 -14.04 21.33
CA ASP A 472 -8.06 -12.89 20.97
C ASP A 472 -8.26 -12.45 19.51
N ILE A 473 -8.60 -13.39 18.62
CA ILE A 473 -8.94 -13.09 17.22
C ILE A 473 -10.29 -12.39 17.15
N LEU A 474 -11.30 -12.90 17.86
CA LEU A 474 -12.64 -12.27 17.90
C LEU A 474 -12.58 -10.85 18.43
N LEU A 475 -11.88 -10.64 19.55
CA LEU A 475 -11.70 -9.30 20.14
C LEU A 475 -11.00 -8.34 19.17
N ASN A 476 -10.02 -8.83 18.40
CA ASN A 476 -9.33 -8.01 17.42
C ASN A 476 -10.25 -7.65 16.24
N ILE A 477 -11.03 -8.59 15.73
CA ILE A 477 -12.01 -8.35 14.67
C ILE A 477 -13.05 -7.32 15.11
N GLU A 478 -13.61 -7.48 16.31
CA GLU A 478 -14.58 -6.54 16.88
C GLU A 478 -13.97 -5.13 17.00
N HIS A 479 -12.79 -5.03 17.60
CA HIS A 479 -12.09 -3.76 17.75
C HIS A 479 -11.84 -3.06 16.41
N VAL A 480 -11.29 -3.78 15.43
CA VAL A 480 -11.01 -3.20 14.11
C VAL A 480 -12.31 -2.80 13.39
N LYS A 481 -13.39 -3.58 13.53
CA LYS A 481 -14.70 -3.22 12.96
C LYS A 481 -15.29 -1.98 13.61
N GLU A 482 -15.23 -1.85 14.93
CA GLU A 482 -15.69 -0.65 15.64
C GLU A 482 -14.96 0.62 15.16
N GLU A 483 -13.64 0.53 15.00
CA GLU A 483 -12.83 1.62 14.45
C GLU A 483 -13.29 1.98 13.03
N HIS A 484 -13.47 1.00 12.15
CA HIS A 484 -13.93 1.25 10.78
C HIS A 484 -15.36 1.81 10.69
N LEU A 485 -16.25 1.46 11.62
CA LEU A 485 -17.56 2.10 11.73
C LEU A 485 -17.42 3.59 12.07
N LYS A 486 -16.49 3.98 12.95
CA LYS A 486 -16.19 5.40 13.24
C LYS A 486 -15.77 6.16 11.97
N ILE A 487 -14.97 5.54 11.09
CA ILE A 487 -14.61 6.13 9.78
C ILE A 487 -15.86 6.43 8.95
N LEU A 488 -16.80 5.48 8.86
CA LEU A 488 -18.04 5.68 8.11
C LEU A 488 -18.88 6.84 8.68
N PHE A 489 -18.99 6.92 10.01
CA PHE A 489 -19.68 8.03 10.67
C PHE A 489 -19.00 9.39 10.42
N GLU A 490 -17.67 9.45 10.45
CA GLU A 490 -16.92 10.68 10.15
C GLU A 490 -17.08 11.11 8.69
N LYS A 491 -17.00 10.15 7.74
CA LYS A 491 -17.21 10.40 6.31
C LYS A 491 -18.59 10.98 6.05
N GLU A 492 -19.63 10.40 6.66
CA GLU A 492 -21.01 10.88 6.57
C GLU A 492 -21.14 12.31 7.08
N LYS A 493 -20.59 12.59 8.26
CA LYS A 493 -20.61 13.93 8.86
C LYS A 493 -19.89 14.98 8.01
N SER A 494 -18.82 14.60 7.32
CA SER A 494 -18.02 15.53 6.51
C SER A 494 -18.71 15.95 5.20
N GLY A 495 -19.61 15.12 4.66
CA GLY A 495 -20.22 15.33 3.35
C GLY A 495 -19.22 15.28 2.17
N ALA A 496 -18.00 14.77 2.38
CA ALA A 496 -16.97 14.71 1.34
C ALA A 496 -17.27 13.68 0.23
N LEU A 497 -18.06 12.65 0.55
CA LEU A 497 -18.52 11.61 -0.38
C LEU A 497 -20.05 11.67 -0.54
N PRO A 498 -20.60 11.24 -1.69
CA PRO A 498 -22.05 11.13 -1.88
C PRO A 498 -22.69 10.20 -0.85
N GLN A 499 -23.90 10.54 -0.36
CA GLN A 499 -24.61 9.77 0.67
C GLN A 499 -24.88 8.31 0.25
N GLU A 500 -25.30 8.10 -1.00
CA GLU A 500 -25.54 6.76 -1.57
C GLU A 500 -24.31 5.85 -1.46
N PHE A 501 -23.10 6.42 -1.59
CA PHE A 501 -21.86 5.68 -1.45
C PHE A 501 -21.66 5.17 -0.02
N ILE A 502 -21.93 6.03 0.96
CA ILE A 502 -21.79 5.71 2.38
C ILE A 502 -22.83 4.66 2.79
N GLU A 503 -24.05 4.78 2.31
CA GLU A 503 -25.12 3.79 2.56
C GLU A 503 -24.78 2.42 1.96
N SER A 504 -24.21 2.40 0.75
CA SER A 504 -23.67 1.17 0.15
C SER A 504 -22.60 0.55 1.05
N GLN A 505 -21.62 1.33 1.53
CA GLN A 505 -20.56 0.84 2.42
C GLN A 505 -21.10 0.25 3.73
N LYS A 506 -22.11 0.88 4.32
CA LYS A 506 -22.79 0.37 5.54
C LYS A 506 -23.55 -0.93 5.25
N SER A 507 -24.28 -1.00 4.15
CA SER A 507 -25.06 -2.20 3.79
C SER A 507 -24.19 -3.45 3.54
N ASN A 508 -22.96 -3.21 3.10
CA ASN A 508 -21.95 -4.22 2.78
C ASN A 508 -21.00 -4.57 3.93
N PHE A 509 -21.17 -3.96 5.10
CA PHE A 509 -20.20 -4.08 6.19
C PHE A 509 -19.94 -5.52 6.63
N ASP A 510 -20.94 -6.40 6.62
CA ASP A 510 -20.79 -7.82 7.03
C ASP A 510 -20.89 -8.80 5.86
N ARG A 511 -20.49 -8.37 4.66
CA ARG A 511 -20.51 -9.20 3.46
C ARG A 511 -19.16 -9.83 3.16
N ILE A 512 -19.16 -10.86 2.34
CA ILE A 512 -17.96 -11.41 1.74
C ILE A 512 -17.51 -10.48 0.62
N GLY A 513 -16.25 -10.08 0.66
CA GLY A 513 -15.63 -9.17 -0.31
C GLY A 513 -14.93 -9.90 -1.44
N GLU A 514 -14.33 -11.06 -1.14
CA GLU A 514 -13.47 -11.77 -2.08
C GLU A 514 -13.55 -13.28 -1.91
N PHE A 515 -13.47 -14.00 -3.03
CA PHE A 515 -13.10 -15.39 -3.12
C PHE A 515 -11.96 -15.53 -4.13
N ALA A 516 -10.93 -16.30 -3.78
CA ALA A 516 -9.74 -16.43 -4.61
C ALA A 516 -9.16 -17.85 -4.62
N ILE A 517 -8.60 -18.24 -5.77
CA ILE A 517 -7.87 -19.50 -5.95
C ILE A 517 -6.42 -19.21 -6.29
N ASN A 518 -5.52 -19.78 -5.51
CA ASN A 518 -4.11 -19.39 -5.47
C ASN A 518 -3.25 -20.31 -6.37
N THR A 519 -2.22 -19.76 -7.00
CA THR A 519 -1.46 -20.40 -8.09
C THR A 519 0.05 -20.20 -8.00
N HIS A 520 0.59 -19.48 -7.01
CA HIS A 520 2.01 -19.20 -6.97
C HIS A 520 2.83 -20.47 -6.68
N PRO A 521 3.75 -20.87 -7.60
CA PRO A 521 4.38 -22.19 -7.53
C PRO A 521 5.47 -22.35 -6.48
N THR A 522 6.06 -21.26 -5.99
CA THR A 522 7.21 -21.27 -5.09
C THR A 522 6.92 -20.66 -3.73
N ALA A 523 5.79 -19.95 -3.57
CA ALA A 523 5.36 -19.43 -2.29
C ALA A 523 5.11 -20.58 -1.30
N LYS A 524 5.44 -20.33 -0.03
CA LYS A 524 5.31 -21.29 1.07
C LYS A 524 4.74 -20.59 2.28
N ILE A 525 4.16 -21.40 3.18
CA ILE A 525 3.63 -20.91 4.45
C ILE A 525 4.75 -20.17 5.19
N CYS A 526 4.47 -18.92 5.53
CA CYS A 526 5.36 -18.05 6.29
C CYS A 526 4.52 -17.07 7.14
N ASP A 527 5.13 -16.01 7.63
CA ASP A 527 4.50 -15.09 8.59
C ASP A 527 3.82 -13.90 7.91
N TYR A 528 3.87 -13.83 6.57
CA TYR A 528 3.45 -12.67 5.77
C TYR A 528 2.23 -13.02 4.91
N LEU A 529 1.19 -12.17 4.98
CA LEU A 529 -0.08 -12.45 4.31
C LEU A 529 0.11 -12.45 2.79
N VAL A 530 0.77 -11.41 2.25
CA VAL A 530 0.99 -11.24 0.79
C VAL A 530 1.65 -12.44 0.12
N VAL A 531 2.30 -13.32 0.90
CA VAL A 531 2.85 -14.59 0.42
C VAL A 531 1.86 -15.73 0.60
N ASN A 532 1.27 -15.85 1.80
CA ASN A 532 0.37 -16.94 2.15
C ASN A 532 -0.89 -16.98 1.27
N GLU A 533 -1.46 -15.82 0.97
CA GLU A 533 -2.63 -15.68 0.10
C GLU A 533 -2.34 -16.02 -1.36
N LYS A 534 -1.08 -16.24 -1.76
CA LYS A 534 -0.71 -16.59 -3.14
C LYS A 534 -0.32 -18.06 -3.31
N ILE A 535 -0.14 -18.83 -2.22
CA ILE A 535 0.40 -20.20 -2.26
C ILE A 535 -0.45 -21.13 -3.14
N ALA A 536 0.16 -21.78 -4.12
CA ALA A 536 -0.55 -22.73 -4.98
C ALA A 536 -1.21 -23.87 -4.18
N ARG A 537 -2.44 -24.24 -4.58
CA ARG A 537 -3.31 -25.23 -3.91
C ARG A 537 -3.84 -24.74 -2.55
N MET A 538 -3.99 -23.44 -2.42
CA MET A 538 -4.78 -22.81 -1.36
C MET A 538 -5.89 -21.97 -1.99
N ILE A 539 -6.86 -21.62 -1.18
CA ILE A 539 -7.82 -20.56 -1.48
C ILE A 539 -7.77 -19.53 -0.36
N HIS A 540 -8.28 -18.35 -0.61
CA HIS A 540 -8.58 -17.42 0.47
C HIS A 540 -9.92 -16.73 0.23
N ILE A 541 -10.51 -16.27 1.32
CA ILE A 541 -11.81 -15.62 1.35
C ILE A 541 -11.67 -14.37 2.21
N ALA A 542 -12.07 -13.21 1.68
CA ALA A 542 -12.01 -11.96 2.42
C ALA A 542 -13.37 -11.57 2.99
N LEU A 543 -13.38 -11.17 4.26
CA LEU A 543 -14.52 -10.53 4.91
C LEU A 543 -14.48 -9.02 4.65
N GLY A 544 -15.64 -8.41 4.40
CA GLY A 544 -15.78 -6.97 4.19
C GLY A 544 -15.73 -6.55 2.73
N MET A 545 -14.78 -5.68 2.38
CA MET A 545 -14.72 -4.93 1.12
C MET A 545 -14.49 -5.85 -0.07
N GLY A 546 -15.35 -5.74 -1.08
CA GLY A 546 -15.10 -6.26 -2.43
C GLY A 546 -14.58 -5.20 -3.39
N PHE A 547 -14.11 -5.64 -4.56
CA PHE A 547 -13.47 -4.80 -5.59
C PHE A 547 -14.44 -4.31 -6.67
N GLU A 548 -15.74 -4.56 -6.48
CA GLU A 548 -16.79 -4.01 -7.34
C GLU A 548 -17.62 -2.99 -6.57
N LYS A 549 -18.14 -1.99 -7.28
CA LYS A 549 -18.80 -0.81 -6.68
C LYS A 549 -19.94 -1.18 -5.73
N ASP A 550 -20.68 -2.25 -6.04
CA ASP A 550 -21.82 -2.71 -5.27
C ASP A 550 -21.43 -3.48 -4.00
N ARG A 551 -20.13 -3.75 -3.78
CA ARG A 551 -19.60 -4.49 -2.63
C ARG A 551 -18.54 -3.73 -1.84
N GLN A 552 -18.37 -2.44 -2.06
CA GLN A 552 -17.38 -1.67 -1.30
C GLN A 552 -17.81 -1.51 0.17
N THR A 553 -16.83 -1.57 1.07
CA THR A 553 -16.94 -1.13 2.48
C THR A 553 -15.57 -0.65 2.94
N VAL A 554 -15.30 -0.59 4.25
CA VAL A 554 -14.13 0.10 4.81
C VAL A 554 -13.04 -0.81 5.37
N TYR A 555 -13.28 -2.11 5.54
CA TYR A 555 -12.25 -3.07 5.98
C TYR A 555 -12.22 -4.28 5.05
N HIS A 556 -11.11 -5.03 5.07
CA HIS A 556 -10.89 -6.21 4.25
C HIS A 556 -10.02 -7.20 5.03
N PHE A 557 -10.57 -8.37 5.36
CA PHE A 557 -9.87 -9.38 6.17
C PHE A 557 -9.74 -10.71 5.44
N ASP A 558 -8.53 -11.02 4.99
CA ASP A 558 -8.23 -12.27 4.30
C ASP A 558 -8.10 -13.45 5.25
N ILE A 559 -8.73 -14.57 4.90
CA ILE A 559 -8.62 -15.85 5.60
C ILE A 559 -8.12 -16.90 4.61
N VAL A 560 -6.93 -17.44 4.84
CA VAL A 560 -6.29 -18.43 3.98
C VAL A 560 -6.63 -19.85 4.44
N ILE A 561 -6.97 -20.70 3.47
CA ILE A 561 -7.47 -22.06 3.65
C ILE A 561 -6.52 -23.04 2.92
N ASP A 562 -6.00 -24.03 3.63
CA ASP A 562 -5.15 -25.07 3.05
C ASP A 562 -6.00 -26.13 2.33
N ALA A 563 -6.21 -25.91 1.02
CA ALA A 563 -7.03 -26.81 0.22
C ALA A 563 -6.41 -28.22 0.10
N ALA A 564 -5.07 -28.34 0.16
CA ALA A 564 -4.37 -29.62 0.13
C ALA A 564 -4.63 -30.45 1.40
N LYS A 565 -4.50 -29.81 2.55
CA LYS A 565 -4.70 -30.45 3.86
C LYS A 565 -6.16 -30.80 4.13
N GLN A 566 -7.10 -29.93 3.75
CA GLN A 566 -8.54 -30.18 3.86
C GLN A 566 -9.08 -31.08 2.75
N LYS A 567 -8.22 -31.51 1.79
CA LYS A 567 -8.57 -32.36 0.65
C LYS A 567 -9.74 -31.79 -0.17
N LEU A 568 -9.75 -30.49 -0.41
CA LEU A 568 -10.87 -29.83 -1.09
C LEU A 568 -10.97 -30.27 -2.56
N ASP A 569 -12.19 -30.58 -2.97
CA ASP A 569 -12.63 -30.63 -4.35
C ASP A 569 -13.16 -29.24 -4.73
N ILE A 570 -12.62 -28.66 -5.80
CA ILE A 570 -13.03 -27.33 -6.30
C ILE A 570 -13.29 -27.43 -7.79
N TYR A 571 -14.53 -27.13 -8.20
CA TYR A 571 -14.92 -27.13 -9.60
C TYR A 571 -15.95 -26.04 -9.89
N GLY A 572 -15.83 -25.43 -11.07
CA GLY A 572 -16.82 -24.51 -11.60
C GLY A 572 -17.92 -25.24 -12.35
N VAL A 573 -19.12 -24.69 -12.36
CA VAL A 573 -20.26 -25.18 -13.15
C VAL A 573 -20.62 -24.11 -14.18
N LYS A 574 -20.74 -24.51 -15.45
CA LYS A 574 -21.14 -23.64 -16.57
C LYS A 574 -22.67 -23.59 -16.73
N PRO A 575 -23.22 -22.65 -17.51
CA PRO A 575 -24.66 -22.54 -17.75
C PRO A 575 -25.32 -23.82 -18.30
N ASP A 576 -24.58 -24.66 -19.02
CA ASP A 576 -25.04 -25.94 -19.56
C ASP A 576 -24.97 -27.10 -18.55
N GLY A 577 -24.53 -26.84 -17.32
CA GLY A 577 -24.33 -27.84 -16.27
C GLY A 577 -22.99 -28.57 -16.35
N SER A 578 -22.13 -28.29 -17.33
CA SER A 578 -20.82 -28.92 -17.41
C SER A 578 -19.88 -28.45 -16.29
N GLU A 579 -19.09 -29.39 -15.76
CA GLU A 579 -18.14 -29.13 -14.68
C GLU A 579 -16.73 -28.87 -15.22
N VAL A 580 -16.08 -27.85 -14.67
CA VAL A 580 -14.67 -27.54 -14.89
C VAL A 580 -13.90 -27.76 -13.59
N TRP A 581 -13.13 -28.84 -13.55
CA TRP A 581 -12.39 -29.23 -12.36
C TRP A 581 -11.11 -28.42 -12.20
N ILE A 582 -10.93 -27.80 -11.03
CA ILE A 582 -9.78 -26.95 -10.71
C ILE A 582 -8.87 -27.66 -9.70
N LEU A 583 -9.44 -28.14 -8.59
CA LEU A 583 -8.77 -29.00 -7.62
C LEU A 583 -9.55 -30.30 -7.42
N LYS A 584 -8.82 -31.42 -7.30
CA LYS A 584 -9.34 -32.70 -6.84
C LYS A 584 -8.56 -33.18 -5.62
N LYS A 585 -9.24 -33.38 -4.49
CA LYS A 585 -8.65 -33.79 -3.21
C LYS A 585 -7.44 -32.93 -2.83
N GLY A 586 -7.56 -31.63 -3.05
CA GLY A 586 -6.53 -30.64 -2.73
C GLY A 586 -5.37 -30.57 -3.74
N ARG A 587 -5.46 -31.27 -4.88
CA ARG A 587 -4.46 -31.21 -5.95
C ARG A 587 -5.00 -30.42 -7.13
N MET A 588 -4.24 -29.45 -7.61
CA MET A 588 -4.57 -28.71 -8.84
C MET A 588 -4.53 -29.68 -10.03
N VAL A 589 -5.59 -29.70 -10.85
CA VAL A 589 -5.75 -30.61 -12.01
C VAL A 589 -5.80 -29.89 -13.36
N ILE A 590 -5.68 -28.56 -13.34
CA ILE A 590 -5.49 -27.72 -14.52
C ILE A 590 -4.02 -27.63 -14.88
#